data_AF-A0A1U9IN90-F1
#
_entry.id   AF-A0A1U9IN90-F1
#
_cell.length_a   1.000
_cell.length_b   1.000
_cell.length_c   1.000
_cell.angle_alpha   90.00
_cell.angle_beta   90.00
_cell.angle_gamma   90.00
#
_symmetry.space_group_name_H-M   'P 1'
#
loop_
_entity.id
_entity.type
_entity.pdbx_description
1 polymer ?
#
loop_
_entity_poly.entity_id
_entity_poly.type
_entity_poly.pdbx_seq_one_letter_code
_entity_poly.pdbx_strand_id
1 'polypeptide(L)'
;GVIKLAQPVYHYGFLSKVKKLLETVCHNCGKIKAPDGPELKAALRTRNRKDRFEKVWRLSKPITICAADSPDDAEGETKDKDVVRHGGCGNAQPAIRKTALKLMAHYKRSKGSDDDSGSDPAPQRIWPSDALNVFKLISEEDLDKMGISIDYAHPEWMILTALPVPPPPVRPSISVDGSGQGQRGEDDLTFKLGDIIRANQAVMRCEVDGTPDHIKHDLMDLLQYHVATYMDNDIAGLDRAQHKSGRPIKSIRARLKGKEGRLRQNLMGKRVDFSARTVITGDPNLSLDEVGVPRSIARTLTYPVKVTEWNRDKLGELVRNGTENWPGARYVIRDDGEKINLSRSKGDFTLQVGWTVER
;
A
#
# COMPACT_ATOMS: atom_id res chain seq x y z
N GLY A 1 -12.47 2.39 10.04
CA GLY A 1 -12.86 3.80 10.18
C GLY A 1 -12.34 4.58 9.00
N VAL A 2 -12.82 5.81 8.79
CA VAL A 2 -12.42 6.65 7.64
C VAL A 2 -12.26 8.09 8.12
N ILE A 3 -11.20 8.76 7.66
CA ILE A 3 -11.02 10.21 7.81
C ILE A 3 -11.40 10.85 6.48
N LYS A 4 -12.42 11.72 6.50
CA LYS A 4 -12.76 12.57 5.35
C LYS A 4 -11.77 13.72 5.28
N LEU A 5 -11.07 13.86 4.16
CA LEU A 5 -10.10 14.94 3.98
C LEU A 5 -10.82 16.22 3.56
N ALA A 6 -10.36 17.35 4.08
CA ALA A 6 -10.87 18.69 3.80
C ALA A 6 -10.72 19.02 2.31
N GLN A 7 -9.56 18.67 1.78
CA GLN A 7 -9.20 18.83 0.38
C GLN A 7 -8.61 17.52 -0.15
N PRO A 8 -8.74 17.23 -1.46
CA PRO A 8 -8.12 16.06 -2.05
C PRO A 8 -6.59 16.12 -1.92
N VAL A 9 -5.95 14.96 -1.73
CA VAL A 9 -4.50 14.83 -1.51
C VAL A 9 -3.94 13.79 -2.48
N TYR A 10 -2.76 14.03 -3.04
CA TYR A 10 -2.10 13.01 -3.85
C TYR A 10 -1.65 11.83 -2.99
N HIS A 11 -1.99 10.61 -3.43
CA HIS A 11 -1.35 9.42 -2.89
C HIS A 11 0.09 9.33 -3.43
N TYR A 12 1.09 9.46 -2.56
CA TYR A 12 2.50 9.51 -2.97
C TYR A 12 2.92 8.33 -3.88
N GLY A 13 2.47 7.11 -3.56
CA GLY A 13 2.76 5.92 -4.38
C GLY A 13 2.24 5.97 -5.81
N PHE A 14 1.21 6.80 -6.09
CA PHE A 14 0.61 6.96 -7.41
C PHE A 14 0.97 8.29 -8.08
N LEU A 15 1.68 9.19 -7.40
CA LEU A 15 2.00 10.53 -7.92
C LEU A 15 2.70 10.49 -9.29
N SER A 16 3.60 9.53 -9.51
CA SER A 16 4.26 9.35 -10.82
C SER A 16 3.29 8.85 -11.90
N LYS A 17 2.28 8.06 -11.54
CA LYS A 17 1.26 7.55 -12.46
C LYS A 17 0.23 8.63 -12.78
N VAL A 18 -0.21 9.40 -11.79
CA VAL A 18 -1.03 10.61 -11.94
C VAL A 18 -0.36 11.58 -12.90
N LYS A 19 0.94 11.84 -12.73
CA LYS A 19 1.72 12.66 -13.67
C LYS A 19 1.62 12.14 -15.11
N LYS A 20 1.87 10.85 -15.33
CA LYS A 20 1.79 10.24 -16.67
C LYS A 20 0.37 10.34 -17.25
N LEU A 21 -0.66 10.18 -16.43
CA LEU A 21 -2.06 10.31 -16.86
C LEU A 21 -2.37 11.71 -17.34
N LEU A 22 -2.03 12.73 -16.55
CA LEU A 22 -2.18 14.14 -16.96
C LEU A 22 -1.36 14.47 -18.22
N GLU A 23 -0.17 13.88 -18.37
CA GLU A 23 0.61 13.98 -19.62
C GLU A 23 -0.03 13.22 -20.79
N THR A 24 -0.98 12.30 -20.56
CA THR A 24 -1.63 11.50 -21.61
C THR A 24 -2.90 12.13 -22.14
N VAL A 25 -3.68 12.79 -21.28
CA VAL A 25 -5.00 13.37 -21.61
C VAL A 25 -4.98 14.90 -21.67
N CYS A 26 -5.97 15.46 -22.35
CA CYS A 26 -6.24 16.88 -22.38
C CYS A 26 -6.82 17.35 -21.04
N HIS A 27 -6.27 18.42 -20.47
CA HIS A 27 -6.72 18.95 -19.18
C HIS A 27 -8.12 19.60 -19.24
N ASN A 28 -8.62 19.90 -20.44
CA ASN A 28 -9.91 20.60 -20.62
C ASN A 28 -11.02 19.68 -21.12
N CYS A 29 -10.72 18.72 -22.00
CA CYS A 29 -11.74 17.83 -22.58
C CYS A 29 -11.58 16.35 -22.21
N GLY A 30 -10.54 15.96 -21.45
CA GLY A 30 -10.35 14.57 -21.00
C GLY A 30 -9.92 13.58 -22.09
N LYS A 31 -9.91 13.96 -23.37
CA LYS A 31 -9.49 13.10 -24.48
C LYS A 31 -8.00 12.77 -24.45
N ILE A 32 -7.63 11.58 -24.92
CA ILE A 32 -6.23 11.20 -25.17
C ILE A 32 -5.61 12.22 -26.12
N LYS A 33 -4.38 12.69 -25.87
CA LYS A 33 -3.73 13.71 -26.71
C LYS A 33 -3.09 13.16 -27.98
N ALA A 34 -2.69 11.89 -27.97
CA ALA A 34 -2.05 11.24 -29.12
C ALA A 34 -2.97 11.34 -30.35
N PRO A 35 -2.45 11.76 -31.52
CA PRO A 35 -3.24 11.84 -32.74
C PRO A 35 -3.67 10.43 -33.19
N ASP A 36 -4.81 10.35 -33.87
CA ASP A 36 -5.39 9.08 -34.35
C ASP A 36 -4.66 8.50 -35.58
N GLY A 37 -3.33 8.36 -35.48
CA GLY A 37 -2.46 7.80 -36.50
C GLY A 37 -2.29 6.28 -36.45
N PRO A 38 -1.54 5.68 -37.40
CA PRO A 38 -1.24 4.25 -37.41
C PRO A 38 -0.47 3.81 -36.16
N GLU A 39 0.36 4.68 -35.60
CA GLU A 39 1.12 4.42 -34.37
C GLU A 39 0.22 4.28 -33.14
N LEU A 40 -0.79 5.14 -33.00
CA LEU A 40 -1.77 5.03 -31.92
C LEU A 40 -2.59 3.75 -32.09
N LYS A 41 -3.06 3.44 -33.31
CA LYS A 41 -3.77 2.19 -33.60
C LYS A 41 -2.92 0.95 -33.25
N ALA A 42 -1.62 0.98 -33.54
CA ALA A 42 -0.69 -0.09 -33.16
C ALA A 42 -0.50 -0.18 -31.64
N ALA A 43 -0.43 0.96 -30.93
CA ALA A 43 -0.39 1.00 -29.47
C ALA A 43 -1.65 0.38 -28.85
N LEU A 44 -2.84 0.75 -29.34
CA LEU A 44 -4.14 0.28 -28.85
C LEU A 44 -4.33 -1.24 -29.01
N ARG A 45 -3.77 -1.84 -30.08
CA ARG A 45 -3.77 -3.30 -30.30
C ARG A 45 -2.89 -4.09 -29.33
N THR A 46 -2.06 -3.43 -28.52
CA THR A 46 -1.19 -4.12 -27.56
C THR A 46 -2.02 -4.79 -26.47
N ARG A 47 -1.93 -6.14 -26.37
CA ARG A 47 -2.72 -6.94 -25.42
C ARG A 47 -2.41 -6.64 -23.94
N ASN A 48 -1.15 -6.42 -23.61
CA ASN A 48 -0.76 -6.09 -22.24
C ASN A 48 -1.17 -4.64 -21.93
N ARG A 49 -2.14 -4.47 -21.03
CA ARG A 49 -2.69 -3.17 -20.60
C ARG A 49 -1.61 -2.19 -20.11
N LYS A 50 -0.59 -2.69 -19.39
CA LYS A 50 0.50 -1.85 -18.86
C LYS A 50 1.38 -1.29 -19.98
N ASP A 51 1.72 -2.14 -20.94
CA ASP A 51 2.57 -1.75 -22.08
C ASP A 51 1.79 -0.87 -23.07
N ARG A 52 0.49 -1.16 -23.24
CA ARG A 52 -0.45 -0.31 -24.00
C ARG A 52 -0.45 1.12 -23.46
N PHE A 53 -0.65 1.29 -22.15
CA PHE A 53 -0.59 2.60 -21.50
C PHE A 53 0.74 3.31 -21.75
N GLU A 54 1.86 2.60 -21.60
CA GLU A 54 3.18 3.21 -21.77
C GLU A 54 3.43 3.69 -23.21
N LYS A 55 2.96 2.96 -24.22
CA LYS A 55 3.03 3.37 -25.62
C LYS A 55 2.16 4.60 -25.90
N VAL A 56 0.89 4.58 -25.45
CA VAL A 56 -0.02 5.72 -25.60
C VAL A 56 0.54 6.97 -24.91
N TRP A 57 1.05 6.84 -23.69
CA TRP A 57 1.68 7.94 -22.96
C TRP A 57 2.88 8.55 -23.71
N ARG A 58 3.74 7.72 -24.33
CA ARG A 58 4.90 8.22 -25.10
C ARG A 58 4.48 9.04 -26.32
N LEU A 59 3.39 8.65 -26.98
CA LEU A 59 2.82 9.40 -28.11
C LEU A 59 2.15 10.70 -27.66
N SER A 60 1.46 10.68 -26.51
CA SER A 60 0.76 11.85 -25.97
C SER A 60 1.67 12.90 -25.32
N LYS A 61 2.76 12.48 -24.67
CA LYS A 61 3.65 13.37 -23.89
C LYS A 61 4.23 14.56 -24.68
N PRO A 62 4.72 14.43 -25.93
CA PRO A 62 5.30 15.56 -26.65
C PRO A 62 4.25 16.58 -27.14
N ILE A 63 2.96 16.26 -27.04
CA ILE A 63 1.89 17.06 -27.62
C ILE A 63 1.52 18.20 -26.67
N THR A 64 1.73 19.43 -27.14
CA THR A 64 1.51 20.66 -26.37
C THR A 64 0.24 21.42 -26.77
N ILE A 65 -0.54 20.91 -27.72
CA ILE A 65 -1.81 21.49 -28.17
C ILE A 65 -2.78 20.33 -28.40
N CYS A 66 -3.98 20.44 -27.85
CA CYS A 66 -5.04 19.46 -28.13
C CYS A 66 -5.62 19.75 -29.53
N ALA A 67 -5.28 18.93 -30.52
CA ALA A 67 -5.70 19.16 -31.91
C ALA A 67 -7.24 19.19 -32.02
N ALA A 68 -7.79 20.35 -32.37
CA ALA A 68 -9.21 20.49 -32.70
C ALA A 68 -9.43 20.13 -34.17
N ASP A 69 -10.60 19.57 -34.46
CA ASP A 69 -11.03 19.42 -35.85
C ASP A 69 -11.50 20.80 -36.36
N SER A 70 -11.10 21.17 -37.58
CA SER A 70 -11.53 22.46 -38.15
C SER A 70 -13.01 22.37 -38.54
N PRO A 71 -13.83 23.41 -38.27
CA PRO A 71 -15.25 23.41 -38.67
C PRO A 71 -15.45 23.32 -40.20
N ASP A 72 -14.47 23.76 -41.01
CA ASP A 72 -14.53 23.69 -42.47
C ASP A 72 -14.48 22.25 -43.02
N ASP A 73 -14.02 21.28 -42.23
CA ASP A 73 -14.05 19.87 -42.61
C ASP A 73 -15.49 19.29 -42.56
N ALA A 74 -16.47 20.00 -42.00
CA ALA A 74 -17.85 19.55 -41.93
C ALA A 74 -18.65 19.83 -43.22
N GLU A 75 -18.26 20.81 -44.04
CA GLU A 75 -19.03 21.27 -45.21
C GLU A 75 -18.31 21.14 -46.56
N GLY A 76 -17.03 20.76 -46.58
CA GLY A 76 -16.28 20.55 -47.83
C GLY A 76 -16.18 19.09 -48.25
N GLU A 77 -16.84 18.70 -49.34
CA GLU A 77 -16.48 17.51 -50.13
C GLU A 77 -15.11 17.72 -50.82
N THR A 78 -14.02 17.80 -50.06
CA THR A 78 -12.67 17.71 -50.62
C THR A 78 -12.15 16.29 -50.44
N LYS A 79 -11.87 15.64 -51.58
CA LYS A 79 -11.33 14.28 -51.71
C LYS A 79 -9.87 14.16 -51.23
N ASP A 80 -9.54 14.65 -50.04
CA ASP A 80 -8.29 14.29 -49.37
C ASP A 80 -8.61 13.38 -48.18
N LYS A 81 -8.33 12.09 -48.36
CA LYS A 81 -8.88 10.99 -47.54
C LYS A 81 -8.17 10.74 -46.20
N ASP A 82 -7.29 11.61 -45.72
CA ASP A 82 -6.47 11.34 -44.53
C ASP A 82 -6.39 12.50 -43.51
N VAL A 83 -7.39 13.39 -43.44
CA VAL A 83 -7.50 14.30 -42.29
C VAL A 83 -8.15 13.54 -41.12
N VAL A 84 -7.28 12.95 -40.31
CA VAL A 84 -7.63 12.24 -39.09
C VAL A 84 -8.23 13.23 -38.07
N ARG A 85 -9.54 13.09 -37.84
CA ARG A 85 -10.30 13.90 -36.88
C ARG A 85 -10.09 13.39 -35.45
N HIS A 86 -9.53 14.23 -34.59
CA HIS A 86 -9.22 13.95 -33.19
C HIS A 86 -10.32 14.46 -32.24
N GLY A 87 -11.11 15.44 -32.68
CA GLY A 87 -12.19 16.07 -31.93
C GLY A 87 -11.72 16.76 -30.64
N GLY A 88 -10.46 17.21 -30.59
CA GLY A 88 -9.93 17.94 -29.45
C GLY A 88 -10.47 19.36 -29.33
N CYS A 89 -10.06 20.09 -28.30
CA CYS A 89 -10.62 21.40 -27.95
C CYS A 89 -9.70 22.60 -28.28
N GLY A 90 -8.56 22.39 -28.95
CA GLY A 90 -7.64 23.46 -29.35
C GLY A 90 -6.76 24.03 -28.24
N ASN A 91 -7.03 23.71 -26.97
CA ASN A 91 -6.33 24.30 -25.83
C ASN A 91 -4.87 23.82 -25.70
N ALA A 92 -3.99 24.74 -25.33
CA ALA A 92 -2.60 24.46 -24.99
C ALA A 92 -2.51 23.47 -23.82
N GLN A 93 -1.55 22.55 -23.91
CA GLN A 93 -1.32 21.50 -22.93
C GLN A 93 0.04 21.69 -22.26
N PRO A 94 0.11 21.59 -20.93
CA PRO A 94 1.35 21.87 -20.22
C PRO A 94 2.33 20.70 -20.27
N ALA A 95 3.63 21.03 -20.26
CA ALA A 95 4.65 20.08 -19.88
C ALA A 95 4.70 19.98 -18.35
N ILE A 96 4.51 18.78 -17.81
CA ILE A 96 4.41 18.58 -16.35
C ILE A 96 5.76 18.19 -15.77
N ARG A 97 6.20 18.89 -14.72
CA ARG A 97 7.38 18.56 -13.92
C ARG A 97 6.97 18.20 -12.49
N LYS A 98 7.64 17.20 -11.92
CA LYS A 98 7.43 16.79 -10.53
C LYS A 98 8.54 17.38 -9.66
N THR A 99 8.17 18.12 -8.62
CA THR A 99 9.07 18.69 -7.61
C THR A 99 8.64 18.18 -6.24
N ALA A 100 9.36 17.17 -5.72
CA ALA A 100 9.00 16.44 -4.50
C ALA A 100 7.55 15.91 -4.51
N LEU A 101 6.65 16.54 -3.75
CA LEU A 101 5.23 16.19 -3.64
C LEU A 101 4.31 17.03 -4.55
N LYS A 102 4.87 17.97 -5.33
CA LYS A 102 4.13 18.91 -6.16
C LYS A 102 4.26 18.56 -7.64
N LEU A 103 3.22 18.86 -8.41
CA LEU A 103 3.22 18.83 -9.88
C LEU A 103 3.12 20.26 -10.40
N MET A 104 4.03 20.64 -11.29
CA MET A 104 4.11 21.97 -11.89
C MET A 104 3.86 21.85 -13.39
N ALA A 105 2.87 22.59 -13.88
CA ALA A 105 2.52 22.78 -15.28
C ALA A 105 3.36 23.92 -15.88
N HIS A 106 4.06 23.62 -16.97
CA HIS A 106 4.78 24.60 -17.77
C HIS A 106 4.12 24.72 -19.14
N TYR A 107 3.49 25.86 -19.42
CA TYR A 107 2.94 26.16 -20.73
C TYR A 107 4.02 26.84 -21.57
N LYS A 108 4.10 26.46 -22.85
CA LYS A 108 4.92 27.16 -23.84
C LYS A 108 4.03 28.06 -24.67
N ARG A 109 4.49 29.26 -25.00
CA ARG A 109 3.77 30.13 -25.95
C ARG A 109 3.85 29.53 -27.36
N SER A 110 2.77 29.65 -28.13
CA SER A 110 2.77 29.22 -29.53
C SER A 110 3.65 30.15 -30.36
N LYS A 111 4.51 29.61 -31.22
CA LYS A 111 5.31 30.40 -32.17
C LYS A 111 4.36 30.99 -33.22
N GLY A 112 4.05 32.28 -33.13
CA GLY A 112 3.19 32.97 -34.11
C GLY A 112 2.28 34.07 -33.57
N SER A 113 2.24 34.34 -32.26
CA SER A 113 1.58 35.55 -31.73
C SER A 113 2.55 36.74 -31.78
N ASP A 114 2.11 37.92 -32.26
CA ASP A 114 2.87 39.18 -32.46
C ASP A 114 3.66 39.74 -31.24
N ASP A 115 3.70 39.03 -30.12
CA ASP A 115 4.44 39.33 -28.89
C ASP A 115 5.68 38.42 -28.76
N ASP A 116 6.58 38.45 -29.75
CA ASP A 116 7.79 37.62 -29.78
C ASP A 116 8.90 38.10 -28.80
N SER A 117 8.55 39.03 -27.89
CA SER A 117 9.45 39.63 -26.89
C SER A 117 9.14 39.25 -25.44
N GLY A 118 8.16 38.37 -25.19
CA GLY A 118 7.74 37.95 -23.85
C GLY A 118 8.30 36.58 -23.40
N SER A 119 8.76 36.48 -22.15
CA SER A 119 9.14 35.19 -21.53
C SER A 119 7.97 34.21 -21.43
N ASP A 120 8.26 32.91 -21.40
CA ASP A 120 7.26 31.86 -21.11
C ASP A 120 6.46 32.16 -19.82
N PRO A 121 5.17 31.79 -19.76
CA PRO A 121 4.36 31.94 -18.55
C PRO A 121 4.99 31.27 -17.33
N ALA A 122 4.81 31.88 -16.16
CA ALA A 122 5.27 31.32 -14.90
C ALA A 122 4.67 29.91 -14.67
N PRO A 123 5.44 28.96 -14.12
CA PRO A 123 4.95 27.61 -13.87
C PRO A 123 3.76 27.62 -12.91
N GLN A 124 2.66 26.99 -13.32
CA GLN A 124 1.45 26.88 -12.50
C GLN A 124 1.45 25.56 -11.74
N ARG A 125 1.05 25.57 -10.48
CA ARG A 125 0.92 24.34 -9.69
C ARG A 125 -0.37 23.61 -10.06
N ILE A 126 -0.30 22.30 -10.25
CA ILE A 126 -1.47 21.43 -10.40
C ILE A 126 -1.85 20.88 -9.03
N TRP A 127 -2.95 21.37 -8.47
CA TRP A 127 -3.48 20.87 -7.22
C TRP A 127 -4.16 19.50 -7.41
N PRO A 128 -4.26 18.68 -6.34
CA PRO A 128 -4.98 17.42 -6.43
C PRO A 128 -6.44 17.57 -6.86
N SER A 129 -7.09 18.68 -6.49
CA SER A 129 -8.43 19.06 -6.96
C SER A 129 -8.48 19.19 -8.49
N ASP A 130 -7.48 19.85 -9.08
CA ASP A 130 -7.42 20.09 -10.53
C ASP A 130 -7.22 18.77 -11.28
N ALA A 131 -6.29 17.94 -10.80
CA ALA A 131 -6.07 16.61 -11.37
C ALA A 131 -7.31 15.72 -11.26
N LEU A 132 -8.05 15.80 -10.15
CA LEU A 132 -9.30 15.08 -9.97
C LEU A 132 -10.37 15.52 -10.97
N ASN A 133 -10.48 16.82 -11.21
CA ASN A 133 -11.41 17.36 -12.21
C ASN A 133 -11.05 16.89 -13.62
N VAL A 134 -9.76 16.87 -13.99
CA VAL A 134 -9.30 16.31 -15.26
C VAL A 134 -9.67 14.84 -15.39
N PHE A 135 -9.45 14.05 -14.34
CA PHE A 135 -9.75 12.61 -14.37
C PHE A 135 -11.23 12.29 -14.50
N LYS A 136 -12.11 13.17 -14.02
CA LYS A 136 -13.57 13.05 -14.19
C LYS A 136 -14.04 13.35 -15.61
N LEU A 137 -13.25 14.07 -16.41
CA LEU A 137 -13.58 14.37 -17.81
C LEU A 137 -13.26 13.21 -18.76
N ILE A 138 -12.45 12.23 -18.32
CA ILE A 138 -12.03 11.12 -19.17
C ILE A 138 -13.21 10.16 -19.33
N SER A 139 -13.56 9.84 -20.59
CA SER A 139 -14.59 8.85 -20.89
C SER A 139 -14.15 7.43 -20.54
N GLU A 140 -15.09 6.56 -20.17
CA GLU A 140 -14.80 5.14 -19.92
C GLU A 140 -14.17 4.44 -21.14
N GLU A 141 -14.60 4.82 -22.35
CA GLU A 141 -14.00 4.33 -23.59
C GLU A 141 -12.51 4.68 -23.70
N ASP A 142 -12.13 5.91 -23.36
CA ASP A 142 -10.74 6.34 -23.41
C ASP A 142 -9.89 5.68 -22.32
N LEU A 143 -10.48 5.43 -21.14
CA LEU A 143 -9.86 4.65 -20.07
C LEU A 143 -9.54 3.22 -20.53
N ASP A 144 -10.48 2.54 -21.19
CA ASP A 144 -10.19 1.21 -21.72
C ASP A 144 -9.17 1.28 -22.85
N LYS A 145 -9.33 2.18 -23.83
CA LYS A 145 -8.36 2.38 -24.94
C LYS A 145 -6.92 2.53 -24.41
N MET A 146 -6.71 3.35 -23.39
CA MET A 146 -5.37 3.57 -22.83
C MET A 146 -4.86 2.44 -21.92
N GLY A 147 -5.67 1.43 -21.60
CA GLY A 147 -5.25 0.28 -20.77
C GLY A 147 -5.47 0.43 -19.28
N ILE A 148 -6.45 1.23 -18.86
CA ILE A 148 -6.84 1.39 -17.46
C ILE A 148 -8.10 0.57 -17.21
N SER A 149 -8.15 -0.11 -16.06
CA SER A 149 -9.33 -0.88 -15.68
C SER A 149 -10.37 0.06 -15.06
N ILE A 150 -11.57 0.10 -15.63
CA ILE A 150 -12.69 0.90 -15.12
C ILE A 150 -13.09 0.42 -13.73
N ASP A 151 -13.27 -0.90 -13.55
CA ASP A 151 -13.80 -1.47 -12.30
C ASP A 151 -12.81 -1.48 -11.12
N TYR A 152 -11.50 -1.53 -11.40
CA TYR A 152 -10.48 -1.83 -10.39
C TYR A 152 -9.43 -0.73 -10.21
N ALA A 153 -9.31 0.20 -11.14
CA ALA A 153 -8.20 1.14 -11.17
C ALA A 153 -8.58 2.50 -11.78
N HIS A 154 -9.79 3.00 -11.45
CA HIS A 154 -10.23 4.29 -11.94
C HIS A 154 -9.24 5.41 -11.56
N PRO A 155 -8.83 6.30 -12.48
CA PRO A 155 -7.79 7.31 -12.20
C PRO A 155 -8.11 8.23 -11.03
N GLU A 156 -9.38 8.53 -10.80
CA GLU A 156 -9.85 9.36 -9.70
C GLU A 156 -9.43 8.79 -8.32
N TRP A 157 -9.35 7.46 -8.18
CA TRP A 157 -8.99 6.78 -6.93
C TRP A 157 -7.50 6.90 -6.59
N MET A 158 -6.67 7.39 -7.52
CA MET A 158 -5.27 7.72 -7.23
C MET A 158 -5.13 9.00 -6.40
N ILE A 159 -6.21 9.78 -6.28
CA ILE A 159 -6.30 11.01 -5.48
C ILE A 159 -7.18 10.71 -4.26
N LEU A 160 -6.63 10.92 -3.07
CA LEU A 160 -7.32 10.60 -1.82
C LEU A 160 -8.24 11.75 -1.44
N THR A 161 -9.55 11.49 -1.43
CA THR A 161 -10.58 12.34 -0.81
C THR A 161 -10.94 11.85 0.59
N ALA A 162 -10.74 10.54 0.84
CA ALA A 162 -10.93 9.90 2.12
C ALA A 162 -9.75 8.97 2.42
N LEU A 163 -9.24 9.02 3.65
CA LEU A 163 -8.14 8.18 4.11
C LEU A 163 -8.69 7.05 5.00
N PRO A 164 -8.50 5.76 4.64
CA PRO A 164 -8.92 4.65 5.47
C PRO A 164 -8.04 4.57 6.73
N VAL A 165 -8.68 4.42 7.89
CA VAL A 165 -8.00 4.27 9.17
C VAL A 165 -7.90 2.78 9.52
N PRO A 166 -6.68 2.22 9.63
CA PRO A 166 -6.51 0.82 9.98
C PRO A 166 -7.00 0.53 11.41
N PRO A 167 -7.54 -0.68 11.65
CA PRO A 167 -8.06 -1.05 12.97
C PRO A 167 -6.92 -1.29 13.98
N PRO A 168 -7.22 -1.30 15.30
CA PRO A 168 -6.22 -1.49 16.35
C PRO A 168 -5.26 -2.68 16.19
N PRO A 169 -5.66 -3.86 15.66
CA PRO A 169 -4.71 -4.96 15.43
C PRO A 169 -3.55 -4.64 14.48
N VAL A 170 -3.74 -3.68 13.57
CA VAL A 170 -2.69 -3.21 12.64
C VAL A 170 -1.79 -2.14 13.30
N ARG A 171 -2.29 -1.45 14.32
CA ARG A 171 -1.65 -0.36 15.07
C ARG A 171 -1.77 -0.62 16.59
N PRO A 172 -1.13 -1.69 17.11
CA PRO A 172 -1.32 -2.11 18.49
C PRO A 172 -0.76 -1.08 19.47
N SER A 173 -1.49 -0.79 20.54
CA SER A 173 -0.98 -0.01 21.66
C SER A 173 -0.29 -0.93 22.67
N ILE A 174 0.74 -0.41 23.33
CA ILE A 174 1.51 -1.11 24.35
C ILE A 174 1.26 -0.40 25.68
N SER A 175 0.66 -1.10 26.64
CA SER A 175 0.58 -0.61 28.02
C SER A 175 1.87 -0.96 28.74
N VAL A 176 2.54 0.04 29.34
CA VAL A 176 3.83 -0.16 30.04
C VAL A 176 3.69 -1.14 31.21
N ASP A 177 2.57 -1.06 31.95
CA ASP A 177 2.36 -1.84 33.18
C ASP A 177 1.47 -3.07 33.00
N GLY A 178 1.03 -3.39 31.78
CA GLY A 178 0.12 -4.52 31.49
C GLY A 178 -1.29 -4.44 32.11
N SER A 179 -1.52 -3.52 33.06
CA SER A 179 -2.77 -3.34 33.82
C SER A 179 -3.86 -2.58 33.05
N GLY A 180 -3.57 -2.10 31.84
CA GLY A 180 -4.50 -1.31 31.03
C GLY A 180 -4.85 0.08 31.57
N GLN A 181 -4.50 0.41 32.82
CA GLN A 181 -4.81 1.68 33.50
C GLN A 181 -3.61 2.66 33.59
N GLY A 182 -2.41 2.25 33.15
CA GLY A 182 -1.19 3.08 33.13
C GLY A 182 -0.95 3.85 31.82
N GLN A 183 0.21 4.53 31.73
CA GLN A 183 0.66 5.19 30.50
C GLN A 183 0.72 4.18 29.34
N ARG A 184 0.15 4.58 28.20
CA ARG A 184 0.11 3.77 26.98
C ARG A 184 1.06 4.34 25.94
N GLY A 185 1.96 3.50 25.44
CA GLY A 185 2.73 3.74 24.22
C GLY A 185 1.87 3.39 23.02
N GLU A 186 1.36 4.41 22.33
CA GLU A 186 0.61 4.22 21.08
C GLU A 186 1.56 3.92 19.91
N ASP A 187 1.06 3.18 18.91
CA ASP A 187 1.81 2.87 17.71
C ASP A 187 2.15 4.12 16.88
N ASP A 188 3.32 4.10 16.22
CA ASP A 188 3.79 5.15 15.30
C ASP A 188 2.73 5.60 14.27
N LEU A 189 1.90 4.68 13.76
CA LEU A 189 0.81 5.01 12.84
C LEU A 189 -0.31 5.79 13.52
N THR A 190 -0.64 5.48 14.78
CA THR A 190 -1.64 6.22 15.56
C THR A 190 -1.17 7.65 15.80
N PHE A 191 0.09 7.85 16.15
CA PHE A 191 0.68 9.19 16.31
C PHE A 191 0.53 10.01 15.02
N LYS A 192 0.90 9.41 13.88
CA LYS A 192 0.84 10.09 12.58
C LYS A 192 -0.59 10.38 12.11
N LEU A 193 -1.53 9.49 12.41
CA LEU A 193 -2.95 9.74 12.15
C LEU A 193 -3.47 10.93 12.96
N GLY A 194 -2.99 11.12 14.20
CA GLY A 194 -3.27 12.32 14.99
C GLY A 194 -2.79 13.61 14.32
N ASP A 195 -1.57 13.61 13.76
CA ASP A 195 -1.05 14.75 12.97
C ASP A 195 -1.90 15.03 11.72
N ILE A 196 -2.32 13.98 11.00
CA ILE A 196 -3.18 14.12 9.82
C ILE A 196 -4.51 14.76 10.21
N ILE A 197 -5.14 14.31 11.30
CA ILE A 197 -6.42 14.88 11.75
C ILE A 197 -6.25 16.36 12.11
N ARG A 198 -5.19 16.73 12.83
CA ARG A 198 -4.91 18.13 13.20
C ARG A 198 -4.69 19.02 11.96
N ALA A 199 -3.88 18.58 11.02
CA ALA A 199 -3.66 19.31 9.76
C ALA A 199 -4.95 19.43 8.94
N ASN A 200 -5.75 18.36 8.90
CA ASN A 200 -7.03 18.37 8.20
C ASN A 200 -8.03 19.37 8.81
N GLN A 201 -8.12 19.42 10.14
CA GLN A 201 -8.94 20.41 10.85
C GLN A 201 -8.44 21.85 10.65
N ALA A 202 -7.13 22.06 10.53
CA ALA A 202 -6.57 23.37 10.22
C ALA A 202 -7.01 23.84 8.81
N VAL A 203 -6.93 22.97 7.81
CA VAL A 203 -7.40 23.27 6.45
C VAL A 203 -8.90 23.57 6.43
N MET A 204 -9.72 22.75 7.09
CA MET A 204 -11.17 22.99 7.19
C MET A 204 -11.50 24.36 7.79
N ARG A 205 -10.81 24.77 8.86
CA ARG A 205 -11.04 26.07 9.50
C ARG A 205 -10.69 27.23 8.58
N CYS A 206 -9.57 27.15 7.87
CA CYS A 206 -9.18 28.19 6.92
C CYS A 206 -10.19 28.41 5.80
N GLU A 207 -10.93 27.38 5.39
CA GLU A 207 -12.01 27.51 4.40
C GLU A 207 -13.24 28.24 4.94
N VAL A 208 -13.57 28.03 6.21
CA VAL A 208 -14.71 28.70 6.88
C VAL A 208 -14.37 30.15 7.20
N ASP A 209 -13.15 30.38 7.69
CA ASP A 209 -12.72 31.69 8.20
C ASP A 209 -12.29 32.66 7.08
N GLY A 210 -12.28 32.23 5.81
CA GLY A 210 -11.88 33.07 4.68
C GLY A 210 -10.40 33.48 4.74
N THR A 211 -9.53 32.59 5.21
CA THR A 211 -8.09 32.87 5.37
C THR A 211 -7.43 33.12 4.00
N PRO A 212 -6.43 34.03 3.89
CA PRO A 212 -5.69 34.26 2.65
C PRO A 212 -5.14 32.99 1.98
N ASP A 213 -5.15 32.95 0.65
CA ASP A 213 -4.79 31.77 -0.14
C ASP A 213 -3.39 31.23 0.12
N HIS A 214 -2.40 32.10 0.38
CA HIS A 214 -1.03 31.66 0.66
C HIS A 214 -0.94 30.78 1.91
N ILE A 215 -1.66 31.14 2.99
CA ILE A 215 -1.72 30.36 4.22
C ILE A 215 -2.47 29.05 3.98
N LYS A 216 -3.56 29.10 3.22
CA LYS A 216 -4.32 27.90 2.84
C LYS A 216 -3.42 26.93 2.09
N HIS A 217 -2.63 27.41 1.13
CA HIS A 217 -1.70 26.60 0.35
C HIS A 217 -0.62 25.94 1.21
N ASP A 218 -0.08 26.64 2.21
CA ASP A 218 0.90 26.10 3.16
C ASP A 218 0.30 25.00 4.04
N LEU A 219 -0.93 25.17 4.52
CA LEU A 219 -1.63 24.15 5.30
C LEU A 219 -2.00 22.93 4.46
N MET A 220 -2.38 23.13 3.19
CA MET A 220 -2.59 22.03 2.25
C MET A 220 -1.30 21.26 1.99
N ASP A 221 -0.15 21.95 1.91
CA ASP A 221 1.17 21.32 1.79
C ASP A 221 1.53 20.50 3.04
N LEU A 222 1.22 21.01 4.22
CA LEU A 222 1.41 20.29 5.47
C LEU A 222 0.56 19.02 5.54
N LEU A 223 -0.72 19.10 5.13
CA LEU A 223 -1.60 17.94 5.04
C LEU A 223 -1.06 16.90 4.05
N GLN A 224 -0.64 17.34 2.86
CA GLN A 224 -0.03 16.49 1.83
C GLN A 224 1.25 15.81 2.34
N TYR A 225 2.08 16.54 3.10
CA TYR A 225 3.29 16.02 3.74
C TYR A 225 2.96 14.92 4.75
N HIS A 226 1.98 15.13 5.63
CA HIS A 226 1.61 14.14 6.64
C HIS A 226 1.00 12.87 6.04
N VAL A 227 0.14 12.99 5.04
CA VAL A 227 -0.42 11.83 4.32
C VAL A 227 0.66 11.08 3.55
N ALA A 228 1.60 11.78 2.90
CA ALA A 228 2.71 11.16 2.19
C ALA A 228 3.63 10.38 3.15
N THR A 229 4.07 11.01 4.23
CA THR A 229 4.99 10.41 5.23
C THR A 229 4.35 9.28 6.05
N TYR A 230 3.02 9.27 6.16
CA TYR A 230 2.28 8.14 6.73
C TYR A 230 2.41 6.86 5.88
N MET A 231 2.31 7.00 4.55
CA MET A 231 2.45 5.87 3.62
C MET A 231 3.92 5.47 3.43
N ASP A 232 4.78 6.47 3.22
CA ASP A 232 6.21 6.29 3.00
C ASP A 232 6.99 7.46 3.61
N ASN A 233 7.82 7.18 4.61
CA ASN A 233 8.61 8.20 5.29
C ASN A 233 10.02 8.36 4.69
N ASP A 234 10.41 7.50 3.74
CA ASP A 234 11.73 7.52 3.09
C ASP A 234 11.64 8.15 1.69
N ILE A 235 11.00 9.32 1.61
CA ILE A 235 10.84 10.09 0.38
C ILE A 235 12.12 10.88 0.11
N ALA A 236 12.70 10.72 -1.08
CA ALA A 236 13.91 11.44 -1.46
C ALA A 236 13.65 12.95 -1.58
N GLY A 237 14.54 13.77 -0.99
CA GLY A 237 14.46 15.23 -1.03
C GLY A 237 13.42 15.84 -0.08
N LEU A 238 12.93 15.07 0.89
CA LEU A 238 11.98 15.54 1.90
C LEU A 238 12.44 15.12 3.30
N ASP A 239 12.24 15.99 4.28
CA ASP A 239 12.60 15.68 5.67
C ASP A 239 11.70 14.59 6.24
N ARG A 240 12.35 13.64 6.93
CA ARG A 240 11.66 12.51 7.56
C ARG A 240 10.78 13.00 8.70
N ALA A 241 9.56 12.48 8.78
CA ALA A 241 8.71 12.69 9.94
C ALA A 241 9.32 11.95 11.14
N GLN A 242 9.58 12.70 12.20
CA GLN A 242 10.17 12.21 13.45
C GLN A 242 9.22 12.39 14.62
N HIS A 243 9.36 11.54 15.62
CA HIS A 243 8.75 11.75 16.92
C HIS A 243 9.43 12.93 17.64
N LYS A 244 8.84 13.43 18.73
CA LYS A 244 9.46 14.46 19.59
C LYS A 244 10.85 14.09 20.12
N SER A 245 11.16 12.80 20.14
CA SER A 245 12.46 12.25 20.54
C SER A 245 13.49 12.18 19.41
N GLY A 246 13.18 12.68 18.21
CA GLY A 246 14.06 12.62 17.03
C GLY A 246 14.07 11.27 16.30
N ARG A 247 13.48 10.22 16.87
CA ARG A 247 13.35 8.92 16.20
C ARG A 247 12.41 9.04 14.98
N PRO A 248 12.80 8.56 13.78
CA PRO A 248 11.91 8.51 12.62
C PRO A 248 10.69 7.62 12.84
N ILE A 249 9.52 8.10 12.41
CA ILE A 249 8.25 7.36 12.48
C ILE A 249 8.25 6.22 11.46
N LYS A 250 7.85 5.00 11.88
CA LYS A 250 7.78 3.83 11.00
C LYS A 250 6.50 3.83 10.16
N SER A 251 6.63 4.25 8.90
CA SER A 251 5.56 4.25 7.88
C SER A 251 5.06 2.85 7.49
N ILE A 252 3.91 2.79 6.80
CA ILE A 252 3.33 1.53 6.30
C ILE A 252 4.32 0.81 5.36
N ARG A 253 4.93 1.53 4.41
CA ARG A 253 5.90 0.95 3.48
C ARG A 253 7.11 0.34 4.21
N ALA A 254 7.60 1.03 5.24
CA ALA A 254 8.71 0.54 6.06
C ALA A 254 8.37 -0.71 6.90
N ARG A 255 7.08 -0.96 7.18
CA ARG A 255 6.63 -2.21 7.82
C ARG A 255 6.60 -3.38 6.85
N LEU A 256 6.33 -3.13 5.57
CA LEU A 256 6.23 -4.18 4.55
C LEU A 256 7.59 -4.58 3.97
N LYS A 257 8.43 -3.58 3.68
CA LYS A 257 9.76 -3.77 3.07
C LYS A 257 10.83 -4.06 4.12
N GLY A 258 11.92 -4.68 3.68
CA GLY A 258 13.15 -4.84 4.47
C GLY A 258 13.34 -6.27 4.99
N LYS A 259 14.48 -6.51 5.63
CA LYS A 259 14.82 -7.81 6.21
C LYS A 259 13.86 -8.17 7.35
N GLU A 260 13.55 -7.18 8.19
CA GLU A 260 12.56 -7.25 9.28
C GLU A 260 11.15 -6.81 8.83
N GLY A 261 10.93 -6.71 7.52
CA GLY A 261 9.62 -6.39 6.96
C GLY A 261 8.69 -7.59 7.03
N ARG A 262 7.38 -7.34 7.07
CA ARG A 262 6.36 -8.40 7.16
C ARG A 262 6.48 -9.44 6.04
N LEU A 263 6.82 -9.03 4.82
CA LEU A 263 6.93 -9.97 3.70
C LEU A 263 8.01 -11.02 3.93
N ARG A 264 9.22 -10.62 4.32
CA ARG A 264 10.33 -11.55 4.49
C ARG A 264 10.28 -12.26 5.85
N GLN A 265 10.03 -11.52 6.93
CA GLN A 265 10.10 -12.06 8.28
C GLN A 265 8.83 -12.80 8.72
N ASN A 266 7.65 -12.43 8.22
CA ASN A 266 6.41 -13.03 8.71
C ASN A 266 5.78 -13.99 7.69
N LEU A 267 5.95 -13.74 6.39
CA LEU A 267 5.39 -14.60 5.35
C LEU A 267 6.40 -15.62 4.82
N MET A 268 7.66 -15.24 4.56
CA MET A 268 8.67 -16.17 4.03
C MET A 268 9.45 -16.94 5.11
N GLY A 269 9.67 -16.33 6.29
CA GLY A 269 10.53 -16.87 7.34
C GLY A 269 9.93 -16.73 8.72
N LYS A 270 8.81 -17.42 8.99
CA LYS A 270 8.13 -17.34 10.29
C LYS A 270 8.88 -18.14 11.34
N ARG A 271 8.85 -17.67 12.59
CA ARG A 271 9.22 -18.50 13.75
C ARG A 271 8.18 -19.61 13.89
N VAL A 272 8.66 -20.82 14.09
CA VAL A 272 7.83 -22.02 14.25
C VAL A 272 7.96 -22.55 15.66
N ASP A 273 6.85 -22.99 16.21
CA ASP A 273 6.81 -23.71 17.47
C ASP A 273 7.27 -25.16 17.25
N PHE A 274 7.48 -25.92 18.35
CA PHE A 274 7.92 -27.33 18.30
C PHE A 274 9.25 -27.56 17.57
N SER A 275 10.20 -26.64 17.72
CA SER A 275 11.56 -26.78 17.20
C SER A 275 12.59 -26.54 18.30
N ALA A 276 13.75 -27.20 18.17
CA ALA A 276 14.90 -27.00 19.05
C ALA A 276 16.18 -26.93 18.23
N ARG A 277 17.22 -26.29 18.78
CA ARG A 277 18.53 -26.15 18.16
C ARG A 277 19.62 -26.39 19.20
N THR A 278 20.59 -27.23 18.86
CA THR A 278 21.79 -27.49 19.65
C THR A 278 22.99 -27.73 18.73
N VAL A 279 24.20 -27.77 19.30
CA VAL A 279 25.44 -28.10 18.60
C VAL A 279 25.47 -29.59 18.24
N ILE A 280 25.98 -29.93 17.06
CA ILE A 280 26.12 -31.32 16.59
C ILE A 280 27.44 -31.93 17.06
N THR A 281 27.45 -33.25 17.27
CA THR A 281 28.64 -34.06 17.55
C THR A 281 28.47 -35.41 16.86
N GLY A 282 29.54 -35.96 16.29
CA GLY A 282 29.48 -37.25 15.60
C GLY A 282 29.50 -38.43 16.57
N ASP A 283 28.66 -39.43 16.32
CA ASP A 283 28.64 -40.70 17.06
C ASP A 283 28.65 -41.87 16.05
N PRO A 284 29.69 -42.73 16.05
CA PRO A 284 29.80 -43.84 15.12
C PRO A 284 28.83 -45.00 15.40
N ASN A 285 28.15 -45.01 16.56
CA ASN A 285 27.22 -46.08 16.93
C ASN A 285 25.79 -45.85 16.44
N LEU A 286 25.50 -44.69 15.84
CA LEU A 286 24.17 -44.37 15.29
C LEU A 286 24.06 -44.80 13.83
N SER A 287 22.87 -45.29 13.47
CA SER A 287 22.52 -45.60 12.09
C SER A 287 22.40 -44.33 11.25
N LEU A 288 22.47 -44.45 9.92
CA LEU A 288 22.43 -43.31 9.00
C LEU A 288 21.14 -42.47 9.11
N ASP A 289 20.03 -43.11 9.48
CA ASP A 289 18.70 -42.52 9.65
C ASP A 289 18.39 -42.09 11.10
N GLU A 290 19.32 -42.30 12.03
CA GLU A 290 19.15 -41.96 13.44
C GLU A 290 19.76 -40.60 13.79
N VAL A 291 19.17 -39.94 14.79
CA VAL A 291 19.69 -38.70 15.36
C VAL A 291 19.62 -38.75 16.88
N GLY A 292 20.75 -38.49 17.53
CA GLY A 292 20.83 -38.39 18.99
C GLY A 292 20.11 -37.13 19.49
N VAL A 293 19.02 -37.30 20.22
CA VAL A 293 18.28 -36.20 20.84
C VAL A 293 18.55 -36.15 22.35
N PRO A 294 19.10 -35.03 22.89
CA PRO A 294 19.29 -34.87 24.32
C PRO A 294 17.97 -34.99 25.09
N ARG A 295 18.01 -35.66 26.26
CA ARG A 295 16.82 -35.83 27.12
C ARG A 295 16.17 -34.50 27.51
N SER A 296 16.95 -33.43 27.66
CA SER A 296 16.42 -32.08 27.95
C SER A 296 15.52 -31.54 26.83
N ILE A 297 15.88 -31.78 25.56
CA ILE A 297 15.09 -31.41 24.39
C ILE A 297 13.88 -32.33 24.25
N ALA A 298 14.08 -33.65 24.41
CA ALA A 298 13.02 -34.64 24.31
C ALA A 298 11.92 -34.47 25.37
N ARG A 299 12.24 -33.93 26.56
CA ARG A 299 11.24 -33.58 27.59
C ARG A 299 10.46 -32.31 27.28
N THR A 300 10.99 -31.45 26.40
CA THR A 300 10.38 -30.15 26.08
C THR A 300 9.49 -30.22 24.85
N LEU A 301 9.96 -30.90 23.79
CA LEU A 301 9.23 -31.11 22.56
C LEU A 301 8.16 -32.17 22.78
N THR A 302 6.93 -31.86 22.41
CA THR A 302 5.80 -32.79 22.54
C THR A 302 5.22 -33.14 21.19
N TYR A 303 4.57 -34.30 21.12
CA TYR A 303 3.82 -34.74 19.94
C TYR A 303 2.39 -35.11 20.33
N PRO A 304 1.36 -34.49 19.73
CA PRO A 304 -0.03 -34.79 20.04
C PRO A 304 -0.43 -36.15 19.46
N VAL A 305 -0.75 -37.10 20.33
CA VAL A 305 -1.25 -38.43 19.95
C VAL A 305 -2.69 -38.58 20.42
N LYS A 306 -3.59 -38.96 19.51
CA LYS A 306 -4.96 -39.32 19.88
C LYS A 306 -5.00 -40.65 20.63
N VAL A 307 -5.75 -40.68 21.71
CA VAL A 307 -6.02 -41.88 22.50
C VAL A 307 -6.97 -42.77 21.70
N THR A 308 -6.51 -43.99 21.45
CA THR A 308 -7.23 -45.09 20.83
C THR A 308 -7.22 -46.27 21.80
N GLU A 309 -8.07 -47.26 21.58
CA GLU A 309 -8.12 -48.45 22.44
C GLU A 309 -6.76 -49.16 22.54
N TRP A 310 -5.97 -49.15 21.46
CA TRP A 310 -4.66 -49.82 21.36
C TRP A 310 -3.54 -49.12 22.13
N ASN A 311 -3.57 -47.79 22.23
CA ASN A 311 -2.49 -47.00 22.81
C ASN A 311 -2.82 -46.46 24.21
N ARG A 312 -4.05 -46.69 24.69
CA ARG A 312 -4.57 -46.16 25.96
C ARG A 312 -3.68 -46.49 27.14
N ASP A 313 -3.27 -47.75 27.28
CA ASP A 313 -2.49 -48.20 28.43
C ASP A 313 -1.09 -47.58 28.42
N LYS A 314 -0.46 -47.54 27.24
CA LYS A 314 0.86 -46.92 27.03
C LYS A 314 0.83 -45.42 27.29
N LEU A 315 -0.18 -44.70 26.78
CA LEU A 315 -0.34 -43.28 27.05
C LEU A 315 -0.67 -43.01 28.52
N GLY A 316 -1.43 -43.91 29.16
CA GLY A 316 -1.74 -43.83 30.60
C GLY A 316 -0.47 -43.92 31.45
N GLU A 317 0.47 -44.79 31.09
CA GLU A 317 1.78 -44.87 31.75
C GLU A 317 2.61 -43.60 31.56
N LEU A 318 2.66 -43.03 30.34
CA LEU A 318 3.37 -41.78 30.08
C LEU A 318 2.80 -40.60 30.87
N VAL A 319 1.47 -40.54 31.02
CA VAL A 319 0.79 -39.53 31.84
C VAL A 319 1.13 -39.72 33.32
N ARG A 320 1.16 -40.97 33.81
CA ARG A 320 1.57 -41.29 35.20
C ARG A 320 3.03 -40.92 35.47
N ASN A 321 3.93 -41.08 34.50
CA ASN A 321 5.34 -40.69 34.62
C ASN A 321 5.53 -39.16 34.71
N GLY A 322 4.55 -38.38 34.21
CA GLY A 322 4.52 -36.92 34.31
C GLY A 322 5.50 -36.22 33.38
N THR A 323 5.83 -34.96 33.72
CA THR A 323 6.63 -34.06 32.85
C THR A 323 8.13 -34.14 33.07
N GLU A 324 8.57 -34.56 34.26
CA GLU A 324 9.98 -34.53 34.69
C GLU A 324 10.75 -35.78 34.23
N ASN A 325 10.08 -36.93 34.19
CA ASN A 325 10.69 -38.21 33.86
C ASN A 325 10.45 -38.55 32.39
N TRP A 326 11.51 -39.02 31.72
CA TRP A 326 11.42 -39.55 30.36
C TRP A 326 11.43 -41.08 30.43
N PRO A 327 10.53 -41.79 29.72
CA PRO A 327 9.43 -41.30 28.86
C PRO A 327 8.22 -40.78 29.66
N GLY A 328 7.66 -39.64 29.25
CA GLY A 328 6.56 -38.96 29.95
C GLY A 328 5.59 -38.24 29.01
N ALA A 329 4.76 -37.36 29.56
CA ALA A 329 3.84 -36.50 28.81
C ALA A 329 3.64 -35.15 29.50
N ARG A 330 3.27 -34.11 28.74
CA ARG A 330 3.15 -32.73 29.25
C ARG A 330 1.73 -32.23 29.40
N TYR A 331 0.87 -32.55 28.43
CA TYR A 331 -0.51 -32.09 28.42
C TYR A 331 -1.47 -33.20 28.02
N VAL A 332 -2.68 -33.13 28.58
CA VAL A 332 -3.83 -33.94 28.15
C VAL A 332 -4.91 -32.97 27.69
N ILE A 333 -5.39 -33.16 26.48
CA ILE A 333 -6.45 -32.36 25.86
C ILE A 333 -7.68 -33.26 25.78
N ARG A 334 -8.75 -32.86 26.46
CA ARG A 334 -10.05 -33.54 26.41
C ARG A 334 -10.79 -33.22 25.11
N ASP A 335 -11.88 -33.95 24.85
CA ASP A 335 -12.69 -33.76 23.63
C ASP A 335 -13.40 -32.39 23.57
N ASP A 336 -13.61 -31.75 24.73
CA ASP A 336 -14.12 -30.38 24.85
C ASP A 336 -13.07 -29.29 24.52
N GLY A 337 -11.82 -29.68 24.30
CA GLY A 337 -10.69 -28.79 24.05
C GLY A 337 -10.03 -28.25 25.32
N GLU A 338 -10.43 -28.70 26.51
CA GLU A 338 -9.76 -28.34 27.77
C GLU A 338 -8.35 -28.93 27.80
N LYS A 339 -7.33 -28.04 27.88
CA LYS A 339 -5.92 -28.42 27.97
C LYS A 339 -5.46 -28.48 29.42
N ILE A 340 -5.30 -29.69 29.93
CA ILE A 340 -4.82 -29.97 31.29
C ILE A 340 -3.29 -30.02 31.28
N ASN A 341 -2.66 -29.21 32.14
CA ASN A 341 -1.22 -29.22 32.34
C ASN A 341 -0.82 -30.20 33.46
N LEU A 342 -0.11 -31.26 33.10
CA LEU A 342 0.32 -32.32 34.03
C LEU A 342 1.34 -31.85 35.07
N SER A 343 2.02 -30.71 34.86
CA SER A 343 2.95 -30.17 35.87
C SER A 343 2.23 -29.52 37.06
N ARG A 344 0.99 -29.06 36.86
CA ARG A 344 0.19 -28.36 37.89
C ARG A 344 -0.91 -29.22 38.46
N SER A 345 -1.48 -30.12 37.66
CA SER A 345 -2.56 -31.00 38.09
C SER A 345 -1.99 -32.33 38.56
N LYS A 346 -2.07 -32.58 39.87
CA LYS A 346 -1.71 -33.87 40.48
C LYS A 346 -3.00 -34.67 40.69
N GLY A 347 -3.25 -35.63 39.81
CA GLY A 347 -4.40 -36.53 39.88
C GLY A 347 -4.17 -37.75 38.99
N ASP A 348 -4.79 -38.87 39.35
CA ASP A 348 -4.76 -40.06 38.50
C ASP A 348 -5.78 -39.87 37.36
N PHE A 349 -5.30 -39.80 36.12
CA PHE A 349 -6.13 -39.52 34.95
C PHE A 349 -6.53 -40.83 34.26
N THR A 350 -7.81 -41.15 34.28
CA THR A 350 -8.36 -42.21 33.44
C THR A 350 -8.57 -41.69 32.02
N LEU A 351 -7.62 -42.01 31.13
CA LEU A 351 -7.71 -41.62 29.72
C LEU A 351 -8.92 -42.27 29.05
N GLN A 352 -9.69 -41.46 28.33
CA GLN A 352 -10.80 -41.89 27.47
C GLN A 352 -10.37 -41.88 26.00
N VAL A 353 -11.00 -42.74 25.20
CA VAL A 353 -10.80 -42.80 23.75
C VAL A 353 -11.34 -41.50 23.13
N GLY A 354 -10.56 -40.87 22.25
CA GLY A 354 -10.88 -39.57 21.65
C GLY A 354 -9.96 -38.44 22.11
N TRP A 355 -9.52 -38.49 23.37
CA TRP A 355 -8.64 -37.46 23.97
C TRP A 355 -7.29 -37.39 23.25
N THR A 356 -6.59 -36.28 23.38
CA THR A 356 -5.24 -36.10 22.81
C THR A 356 -4.21 -35.93 23.93
N VAL A 357 -3.17 -36.75 23.93
CA VAL A 357 -2.04 -36.65 24.86
C VAL A 357 -0.84 -36.06 24.13
N GLU A 358 -0.33 -34.93 24.60
CA GLU A 358 0.95 -34.37 24.15
C GLU A 358 2.09 -35.04 24.93
N ARG A 359 2.61 -36.14 24.37
CA ARG A 359 3.71 -36.94 24.93
C ARG A 359 5.08 -36.40 24.57
#